data_AF-A0A560ZE03-F1
#
_entry.id   AF-A0A560ZE03-F1
#
_cell.length_a   1.000
_cell.length_b   1.000
_cell.length_c   1.000
_cell.angle_alpha   90.00
_cell.angle_beta   90.00
_cell.angle_gamma   90.00
#
_symmetry.space_group_name_H-M   'P 1'
#
loop_
_entity.id
_entity.type
_entity.pdbx_description
1 polymer ?
#
loop_
_entity_poly.entity_id
_entity_poly.type
_entity_poly.pdbx_seq_one_letter_code
_entity_poly.pdbx_strand_id
1 'polypeptide(L)'
;MHPSIQLGNEVRAALRIRSRIATKDLYEIIGRPAPMAQARFIVKPAGVAFFHVVDRRTGKARGFRRDHNEACALARRLEQQE
;
A
#
# COMPACT_ATOMS: atom_id res chain seq x y z
N MET A 1 -14.67 19.54 0.80
CA MET A 1 -13.30 19.28 0.25
C MET A 1 -13.04 20.37 -0.79
N HIS A 2 -11.91 21.08 -0.73
CA HIS A 2 -11.66 22.25 -1.59
C HIS A 2 -11.14 21.82 -2.99
N PRO A 3 -11.57 22.46 -4.10
CA PRO A 3 -11.19 22.12 -5.48
C PRO A 3 -9.68 21.92 -5.72
N SER A 4 -8.84 22.77 -5.14
CA SER A 4 -7.38 22.65 -5.26
C SER A 4 -6.80 21.37 -4.64
N ILE A 5 -7.46 20.82 -3.60
CA ILE A 5 -7.05 19.57 -2.97
C ILE A 5 -7.37 18.38 -3.88
N GLN A 6 -8.49 18.42 -4.59
CA GLN A 6 -8.90 17.37 -5.54
C GLN A 6 -7.93 17.29 -6.71
N LEU A 7 -7.65 18.43 -7.36
CA LEU A 7 -6.68 18.50 -8.45
C LEU A 7 -5.28 18.01 -8.02
N GLY A 8 -4.85 18.41 -6.82
CA GLY A 8 -3.57 17.94 -6.27
C GLY A 8 -3.53 16.42 -6.07
N ASN A 9 -4.63 15.80 -5.66
CA ASN A 9 -4.72 14.35 -5.50
C ASN A 9 -4.68 13.62 -6.85
N GLU A 10 -5.36 14.13 -7.87
CA GLU A 10 -5.38 13.57 -9.23
C GLU A 10 -3.99 13.59 -9.86
N VAL A 11 -3.28 14.73 -9.78
CA VAL A 11 -1.91 14.85 -10.28
C VAL A 11 -0.98 13.85 -9.60
N ARG A 12 -1.08 13.72 -8.26
CA ARG A 12 -0.30 12.72 -7.50
C ARG A 12 -0.63 11.29 -7.89
N ALA A 13 -1.89 10.97 -8.18
CA ALA A 13 -2.30 9.65 -8.65
C ALA A 13 -1.69 9.34 -10.02
N ALA A 14 -1.77 10.28 -10.97
CA ALA A 14 -1.18 10.13 -12.29
C ALA A 14 0.35 9.95 -12.24
N LEU A 15 1.05 10.74 -11.42
CA LEU A 15 2.50 10.59 -11.20
C LEU A 15 2.88 9.20 -10.67
N ARG A 16 2.07 8.65 -9.75
CA ARG A 16 2.28 7.30 -9.20
C ARG A 16 2.12 6.21 -10.25
N ILE A 17 1.11 6.33 -11.12
CA ILE A 17 0.91 5.39 -12.23
C ILE A 17 2.15 5.39 -13.14
N ARG A 18 2.61 6.57 -13.55
CA ARG A 18 3.81 6.70 -14.42
C ARG A 18 5.06 6.12 -13.78
N SER A 19 5.28 6.38 -12.48
CA SER A 19 6.43 5.82 -11.75
C SER A 19 6.43 4.29 -11.69
N ARG A 20 5.25 3.68 -11.52
CA ARG A 20 5.11 2.21 -11.55
C ARG A 20 5.39 1.63 -12.93
N ILE A 21 4.89 2.27 -14.00
CA ILE A 21 5.15 1.86 -15.39
C ILE A 21 6.65 1.91 -15.69
N ALA A 22 7.30 3.05 -15.43
CA ALA A 22 8.73 3.21 -15.69
C ALA A 22 9.60 2.20 -14.93
N THR A 23 9.19 1.85 -13.70
CA THR A 23 9.88 0.80 -12.91
C THR A 23 9.74 -0.57 -13.58
N LYS A 24 8.56 -0.92 -14.07
CA LYS A 24 8.33 -2.19 -14.77
C LYS A 24 9.18 -2.25 -16.05
N ASP A 25 9.12 -1.21 -16.88
CA ASP A 25 9.86 -1.13 -18.15
C ASP A 25 11.37 -1.28 -17.94
N LEU A 26 11.92 -0.64 -16.90
CA LEU A 26 13.35 -0.77 -16.55
C LEU A 26 13.73 -2.23 -16.24
N TYR A 27 12.90 -2.96 -15.49
CA TYR A 27 13.17 -4.35 -15.14
C TYR A 27 13.08 -5.27 -16.36
N GLU A 28 12.14 -5.00 -17.27
CA GLU A 28 12.04 -5.70 -18.56
C GLU A 28 13.31 -5.48 -19.41
N ILE A 29 13.82 -4.25 -19.50
CA ILE A 29 15.05 -3.92 -20.26
C ILE A 29 16.27 -4.69 -19.74
N ILE A 30 16.40 -4.86 -18.42
CA ILE A 30 17.54 -5.56 -17.80
C ILE A 30 17.32 -7.09 -17.69
N GLY A 31 16.23 -7.62 -18.26
CA GLY A 31 15.91 -9.05 -18.23
C GLY A 31 15.65 -9.60 -16.82
N ARG A 32 15.21 -8.74 -15.88
CA ARG A 32 14.88 -9.16 -14.52
C ARG A 32 13.37 -9.26 -14.35
N PRO A 33 12.88 -10.18 -13.49
CA PRO A 33 11.47 -10.18 -13.13
C PRO A 33 11.13 -8.84 -12.48
N ALA A 34 9.99 -8.26 -12.87
CA ALA A 34 9.48 -7.05 -12.25
C ALA A 34 9.51 -7.19 -10.72
N PRO A 35 9.88 -6.13 -9.99
CA PRO A 35 10.01 -6.22 -8.54
C PRO A 35 8.65 -6.59 -7.98
N MET A 36 8.58 -7.69 -7.21
CA MET A 36 7.34 -8.07 -6.53
C MET A 36 6.87 -6.87 -5.71
N ALA A 37 5.69 -6.35 -6.05
CA ALA A 37 5.11 -5.22 -5.35
C ALA A 37 4.96 -5.60 -3.88
N GLN A 38 5.79 -5.00 -3.02
CA GLN A 38 5.71 -5.21 -1.59
C GLN A 38 4.33 -4.71 -1.11
N ALA A 39 3.66 -5.51 -0.27
CA ALA A 39 2.39 -5.13 0.32
C ALA A 39 2.52 -3.75 0.99
N ARG A 40 1.59 -2.86 0.67
CA ARG A 40 1.51 -1.53 1.27
C ARG A 40 1.00 -1.62 2.69
N PHE A 41 0.04 -2.49 2.97
CA PHE A 41 -0.50 -2.71 4.29
C PHE A 41 0.10 -3.98 4.88
N ILE A 42 0.81 -3.82 6.00
CA ILE A 42 1.49 -4.92 6.69
C ILE A 42 0.84 -5.15 8.06
N VAL A 43 0.80 -6.41 8.47
CA VAL A 43 0.32 -6.79 9.80
C VAL A 43 1.51 -6.89 10.75
N LYS A 44 1.49 -6.14 11.84
CA LYS A 44 2.51 -6.19 12.90
C LYS A 44 1.88 -6.69 14.21
N PRO A 45 2.47 -7.69 14.89
CA PRO A 45 2.08 -8.02 16.26
C PRO A 45 2.40 -6.83 17.18
N ALA A 46 1.48 -6.52 18.09
CA ALA A 46 1.60 -5.38 19.01
C ALA A 46 1.24 -5.75 20.45
N GLY A 47 1.17 -7.05 20.75
CA GLY A 47 0.81 -7.59 22.05
C GLY A 47 0.29 -9.02 21.92
N VAL A 48 -0.31 -9.52 22.99
CA VAL A 48 -0.97 -10.84 23.00
C VAL A 48 -2.27 -10.73 22.24
N ALA A 49 -2.43 -11.54 21.18
CA ALA A 49 -3.62 -11.55 20.34
C ALA A 49 -4.04 -10.11 19.92
N PHE A 50 -3.07 -9.30 19.49
CA PHE A 50 -3.31 -7.93 19.06
C PHE A 50 -2.38 -7.57 17.89
N PHE A 51 -2.99 -7.17 16.78
CA PHE A 51 -2.31 -6.98 15.50
C PHE A 51 -2.66 -5.62 14.90
N HIS A 52 -1.63 -4.85 14.57
CA HIS A 52 -1.75 -3.57 13.88
C HIS A 52 -1.67 -3.79 12.38
N VAL A 53 -2.63 -3.24 11.63
CA VAL A 53 -2.51 -3.09 10.18
C VAL A 53 -1.91 -1.73 9.89
N VAL A 54 -0.70 -1.69 9.35
CA VAL A 54 0.10 -0.46 9.18
C VAL A 54 0.32 -0.18 7.71
N ASP A 55 0.09 1.05 7.27
CA ASP A 55 0.53 1.52 5.95
C ASP A 55 2.06 1.67 5.99
N ARG A 56 2.77 0.76 5.33
CA ARG A 56 4.22 0.68 5.27
C ARG A 56 4.87 1.97 4.75
N ARG A 57 4.20 2.73 3.89
CA ARG A 57 4.74 3.97 3.33
C ARG A 57 4.71 5.12 4.34
N THR A 58 3.66 5.18 5.15
CA THR A 58 3.46 6.29 6.10
C THR A 58 3.80 5.94 7.54
N GLY A 59 3.97 4.66 7.85
CA GLY A 59 4.12 4.15 9.21
C GLY A 59 2.84 4.21 10.05
N LYS A 60 1.73 4.73 9.52
CA LYS A 60 0.49 4.94 10.27
C LYS A 60 -0.34 3.68 10.36
N ALA A 61 -0.91 3.43 11.54
CA ALA A 61 -1.90 2.37 11.73
C ALA A 61 -3.20 2.72 11.00
N ARG A 62 -3.75 1.75 10.26
CA ARG A 62 -5.01 1.82 9.52
C ARG A 62 -6.11 0.99 10.16
N GLY A 63 -5.78 0.16 11.14
CA GLY A 63 -6.72 -0.59 11.95
C GLY A 63 -6.04 -1.60 12.87
N PHE A 64 -6.84 -2.21 13.75
CA PHE A 64 -6.40 -3.15 14.76
C PHE A 64 -7.30 -4.38 14.77
N ARG A 65 -6.74 -5.57 14.98
CA ARG A 65 -7.50 -6.82 15.10
C ARG A 65 -6.93 -7.67 16.22
N ARG A 66 -7.79 -8.50 16.82
CA ARG A 66 -7.36 -9.46 17.85
C ARG A 66 -6.96 -10.81 17.27
N ASP A 67 -7.39 -11.09 16.05
CA ASP A 67 -7.00 -12.26 15.30
C ASP A 67 -6.06 -11.89 14.13
N HIS A 68 -5.07 -12.75 13.87
CA HIS A 68 -4.08 -12.53 12.82
C HIS A 68 -4.69 -12.62 11.42
N ASN A 69 -5.59 -13.58 11.21
CA ASN A 69 -6.24 -13.78 9.91
C ASN A 69 -7.20 -12.64 9.60
N GLU A 70 -7.93 -12.13 10.60
CA GLU A 70 -8.74 -10.93 10.44
C GLU A 70 -7.90 -9.69 10.10
N ALA A 71 -6.71 -9.56 10.72
CA ALA A 71 -5.77 -8.48 10.40
C ALA A 71 -5.29 -8.58 8.95
N CYS A 72 -4.94 -9.79 8.51
CA CYS A 72 -4.57 -10.07 7.12
C CYS A 72 -5.72 -9.80 6.15
N ALA A 73 -6.96 -10.18 6.50
CA ALA A 73 -8.14 -9.89 5.69
C ALA A 73 -8.42 -8.38 5.59
N LEU A 74 -8.20 -7.62 6.66
CA LEU A 74 -8.25 -6.15 6.61
C LEU A 74 -7.17 -5.59 5.70
N ALA A 75 -5.92 -6.05 5.81
CA ALA A 75 -4.83 -5.60 4.95
C ALA A 75 -5.16 -5.81 3.46
N ARG A 76 -5.66 -7.00 3.08
CA ARG A 76 -6.08 -7.29 1.69
C ARG A 76 -7.21 -6.39 1.21
N ARG A 77 -8.21 -6.10 2.05
CA ARG A 77 -9.29 -5.16 1.70
C ARG A 77 -8.76 -3.75 1.46
N LEU A 78 -7.81 -3.30 2.27
CA LEU A 78 -7.20 -1.97 2.09
C LEU A 78 -6.36 -1.90 0.80
N GLU A 79 -5.69 -2.99 0.40
CA GLU A 79 -4.99 -3.06 -0.89
C GLU A 79 -5.94 -2.95 -2.09
N GLN A 80 -7.20 -3.38 -1.95
CA GLN A 80 -8.20 -3.30 -3.03
C GLN A 80 -8.87 -1.91 -3.13
N GLN A 81 -8.78 -1.09 -2.08
CA GLN A 81 -9.43 0.22 -2.00
C GLN A 81 -8.53 1.38 -2.43
N GLU A 82 -7.24 1.15 -2.65
CA GLU A 82 -6.26 2.17 -3.08
C GLU A 82 -5.59 1.85 -4.42
#